data_AF-A0A412VCX9-F1
#
_entry.id   AF-A0A412VCX9-F1
#
_cell.length_a   1.000
_cell.length_b   1.000
_cell.length_c   1.000
_cell.angle_alpha   90.00
_cell.angle_beta   90.00
_cell.angle_gamma   90.00
#
_symmetry.space_group_name_H-M   'P 1'
#
loop_
_entity.id
_entity.type
_entity.pdbx_description
1 polymer ?
#
loop_
_entity_poly.entity_id
_entity_poly.type
_entity_poly.pdbx_seq_one_letter_code
_entity_poly.pdbx_strand_id
1 'polypeptide(L)'
;WEKMETDEYLDALEHPLVEAEFRSDFDAMRRADICVLVLPCGASAHSEAGWMKGTGKKVIVYQNRSQRPELMYKLFDGIFPTVADVTRFLKEFDRLNNLKTV
;
A
#
# COMPACT_ATOMS: atom_id res chain seq x y z
N TRP A 1 -1.46 -18.07 -13.45
CA TRP A 1 -0.03 -18.31 -13.22
C TRP A 1 0.11 -19.73 -12.72
N GLU A 2 0.49 -20.63 -13.63
CA GLU A 2 0.78 -22.03 -13.31
C GLU A 2 1.98 -22.12 -12.36
N LYS A 3 2.20 -23.28 -11.75
CA LYS A 3 3.45 -23.56 -11.04
C LYS A 3 4.61 -23.39 -12.04
N MET A 4 5.31 -22.27 -11.94
CA MET A 4 6.59 -22.09 -12.60
C MET A 4 7.65 -22.80 -11.78
N GLU A 5 8.61 -23.43 -12.45
CA GLU A 5 9.80 -23.91 -11.75
C GLU A 5 10.59 -22.70 -11.20
N THR A 6 11.41 -22.93 -10.16
CA THR A 6 12.04 -21.81 -9.43
C THR A 6 12.89 -20.93 -10.35
N ASP A 7 13.62 -21.54 -11.27
CA ASP A 7 14.50 -20.81 -12.21
C ASP A 7 13.68 -19.98 -13.21
N GLU A 8 12.57 -20.52 -13.73
CA GLU A 8 11.67 -19.79 -14.64
C GLU A 8 11.04 -18.57 -13.95
N TYR A 9 10.71 -18.69 -12.67
CA TYR A 9 10.19 -17.58 -11.86
C TYR A 9 11.24 -16.47 -11.70
N LEU A 10 12.50 -16.83 -11.45
CA LEU A 10 13.60 -15.85 -11.33
C LEU A 10 13.84 -15.13 -12.66
N ASP A 11 13.89 -15.87 -13.76
CA ASP A 11 14.05 -15.29 -15.10
C ASP A 11 12.89 -14.35 -15.45
N ALA A 12 11.66 -14.68 -15.05
CA ALA A 12 10.50 -13.83 -15.26
C ALA A 12 10.60 -12.50 -14.50
N LEU A 13 11.20 -12.48 -13.31
CA LEU A 13 11.39 -11.24 -12.54
C LEU A 13 12.42 -10.30 -13.18
N GLU A 14 13.41 -10.84 -13.89
CA GLU A 14 14.43 -10.07 -14.62
C GLU A 14 13.94 -9.55 -15.98
N HIS A 15 12.71 -9.90 -16.40
CA HIS A 15 12.18 -9.49 -17.69
C HIS A 15 12.06 -7.95 -17.76
N PRO A 16 12.52 -7.28 -18.83
CA PRO A 16 12.55 -5.81 -18.89
C PRO A 16 11.20 -5.11 -18.66
N LEU A 17 10.10 -5.77 -19.03
CA LEU A 17 8.75 -5.25 -18.73
C LEU A 17 8.43 -5.28 -17.24
N VAL A 18 8.82 -6.34 -16.52
CA VAL A 18 8.60 -6.48 -15.07
C VAL A 18 9.43 -5.44 -14.33
N GLU A 19 10.69 -5.22 -14.73
CA GLU A 19 11.54 -4.15 -14.20
C GLU A 19 10.93 -2.75 -14.43
N ALA A 20 10.35 -2.52 -15.61
CA ALA A 20 9.70 -1.25 -15.92
C ALA A 20 8.44 -1.02 -15.08
N GLU A 21 7.61 -2.05 -14.89
CA GLU A 21 6.41 -2.02 -14.04
C GLU A 21 6.79 -1.80 -12.57
N PHE A 22 7.76 -2.56 -12.06
CA PHE A 22 8.28 -2.38 -10.70
C PHE A 22 8.75 -0.94 -10.45
N ARG A 23 9.54 -0.37 -11.36
CA ARG A 23 10.02 1.02 -11.24
C ARG A 23 8.87 2.02 -11.25
N SER A 24 7.89 1.84 -12.13
CA SER A 24 6.71 2.70 -12.21
C SER A 24 5.96 2.73 -10.87
N ASP A 25 5.68 1.55 -10.30
CA ASP A 25 4.96 1.41 -9.04
C ASP A 25 5.78 1.94 -7.85
N PHE A 26 7.08 1.60 -7.81
CA PHE A 26 7.97 2.05 -6.76
C PHE A 26 8.14 3.57 -6.74
N ASP A 27 8.27 4.21 -7.90
CA ASP A 27 8.35 5.66 -8.00
C ASP A 27 7.02 6.33 -7.61
N ALA A 28 5.87 5.70 -7.91
CA ALA A 28 4.57 6.17 -7.45
C ALA A 28 4.49 6.12 -5.91
N MET A 29 4.92 5.01 -5.29
CA MET A 29 4.99 4.89 -3.83
C MET A 29 5.91 5.94 -3.20
N ARG A 30 7.06 6.24 -3.82
CA ARG A 30 7.99 7.27 -3.34
C ARG A 30 7.35 8.66 -3.36
N ARG A 31 6.60 9.00 -4.41
CA ARG A 31 5.91 10.29 -4.55
C ARG A 31 4.69 10.41 -3.65
N ALA A 32 3.97 9.33 -3.39
CA ALA A 32 2.74 9.36 -2.61
C ALA A 32 2.99 9.76 -1.14
N ASP A 33 2.12 10.59 -0.57
CA ASP A 33 2.20 10.96 0.85
C ASP A 33 1.54 9.90 1.77
N ILE A 34 0.54 9.21 1.25
CA ILE A 34 -0.30 8.22 1.96
C ILE A 34 -0.51 6.97 1.12
N CYS A 35 -0.50 5.81 1.78
CA CYS A 35 -1.02 4.56 1.24
C CYS A 35 -2.42 4.25 1.79
N VAL A 36 -3.36 3.88 0.92
CA VAL A 36 -4.65 3.31 1.32
C VAL A 36 -4.69 1.84 0.88
N LEU A 37 -4.51 0.92 1.82
CA LEU A 37 -4.58 -0.51 1.58
C LEU A 37 -6.05 -0.97 1.54
N VAL A 38 -6.55 -1.28 0.36
CA VAL A 38 -7.95 -1.68 0.15
C VAL A 38 -8.08 -3.20 0.28
N LEU A 39 -8.91 -3.68 1.21
CA LEU A 39 -9.12 -5.11 1.42
C LEU A 39 -10.34 -5.65 0.66
N PRO A 40 -10.30 -6.91 0.16
CA PRO A 40 -9.14 -7.82 0.16
C PRO A 40 -8.08 -7.40 -0.86
N CYS A 41 -6.81 -7.67 -0.54
CA CYS A 41 -5.69 -7.47 -1.46
C CYS A 41 -4.68 -8.63 -1.38
N GLY A 42 -3.81 -8.72 -2.38
CA GLY A 42 -2.79 -9.77 -2.50
C GLY A 42 -1.47 -9.41 -1.83
N ALA A 43 -0.46 -10.28 -2.00
CA ALA A 43 0.86 -10.13 -1.39
C ALA A 43 1.58 -8.84 -1.82
N SER A 44 1.48 -8.41 -3.09
CA SER A 44 2.11 -7.18 -3.58
C SER A 44 1.66 -5.95 -2.79
N ALA A 45 0.34 -5.74 -2.70
CA ALA A 45 -0.23 -4.60 -1.99
C ALA A 45 0.16 -4.57 -0.50
N HIS A 46 0.26 -5.73 0.15
CA HIS A 46 0.74 -5.81 1.53
C HIS A 46 2.23 -5.47 1.64
N SER A 47 3.07 -5.94 0.72
CA SER A 47 4.50 -5.62 0.67
C SER A 47 4.72 -4.12 0.45
N GLU A 48 3.97 -3.52 -0.48
CA GLU A 48 3.98 -2.09 -0.77
C GLU A 48 3.57 -1.26 0.45
N ALA A 49 2.44 -1.60 1.08
CA ALA A 49 1.96 -0.94 2.30
C ALA A 49 2.97 -1.06 3.45
N GLY A 50 3.61 -2.23 3.60
CA GLY A 50 4.67 -2.45 4.57
C GLY A 50 5.89 -1.57 4.31
N TRP A 51 6.35 -1.48 3.05
CA TRP A 51 7.46 -0.63 2.66
C TRP A 51 7.15 0.86 2.88
N MET A 52 5.96 1.33 2.47
CA MET A 52 5.54 2.71 2.68
C MET A 52 5.48 3.04 4.17
N LYS A 53 5.01 2.10 5.01
CA LYS A 53 5.04 2.30 6.47
C LYS A 53 6.47 2.37 7.00
N GLY A 54 7.35 1.47 6.55
CA GLY A 54 8.75 1.42 6.94
C GLY A 54 9.54 2.69 6.58
N THR A 55 9.15 3.39 5.53
CA THR A 55 9.74 4.68 5.13
C THR A 55 9.12 5.90 5.82
N GLY A 56 8.22 5.69 6.78
CA GLY A 56 7.61 6.74 7.60
C GLY A 56 6.35 7.38 6.99
N LYS A 57 5.87 6.91 5.84
CA LYS A 57 4.61 7.39 5.25
C LYS A 57 3.40 6.89 6.05
N LYS A 58 2.28 7.60 5.94
CA LYS A 58 1.02 7.17 6.56
C LYS A 58 0.40 6.06 5.74
N VAL A 59 -0.06 5.01 6.42
CA VAL A 59 -0.70 3.87 5.78
C VAL A 59 -1.99 3.59 6.52
N ILE A 60 -3.10 3.53 5.81
CA ILE A 60 -4.41 3.21 6.37
C ILE A 60 -5.04 2.04 5.63
N VAL A 61 -5.86 1.28 6.33
CA VAL A 61 -6.58 0.13 5.76
C VAL A 61 -8.03 0.52 5.52
N TYR A 62 -8.52 0.31 4.31
CA TYR A 62 -9.94 0.37 4.00
C TYR A 62 -10.51 -1.05 3.95
N GLN A 63 -11.39 -1.37 4.90
CA GLN A 63 -11.97 -2.70 5.03
C GLN A 63 -13.50 -2.62 5.09
N ASN A 64 -14.17 -2.78 3.95
CA ASN A 64 -15.64 -2.70 3.87
C ASN A 64 -16.37 -4.03 4.02
N ARG A 65 -15.64 -5.13 4.28
CA ARG A 65 -16.19 -6.49 4.41
C ARG A 65 -15.47 -7.22 5.54
N SER A 66 -16.15 -8.21 6.13
CA SER A 66 -15.56 -9.06 7.16
C SER A 66 -14.36 -9.84 6.61
N GLN A 67 -13.28 -9.89 7.37
CA GLN A 67 -12.08 -10.67 7.09
C GLN A 67 -11.55 -11.30 8.36
N ARG A 68 -10.69 -12.31 8.21
CA ARG A 68 -9.94 -12.85 9.33
C ARG A 68 -9.12 -11.70 9.97
N PRO A 69 -9.14 -11.55 11.30
CA PRO A 69 -8.30 -10.57 11.97
C PRO A 69 -6.83 -10.80 11.63
N GLU A 70 -6.15 -9.73 11.21
CA GLU A 70 -4.71 -9.74 10.93
C GLU A 70 -3.99 -8.84 11.94
N LEU A 71 -3.06 -9.42 12.70
CA LEU A 71 -2.36 -8.73 13.79
C LEU A 71 -1.49 -7.60 13.25
N MET A 72 -0.88 -7.79 12.07
CA MET A 72 0.09 -6.86 11.51
C MET A 72 -0.53 -5.52 11.10
N TYR A 73 -1.87 -5.42 10.99
CA TYR A 73 -2.54 -4.13 10.75
C TYR A 73 -2.37 -3.13 11.89
N LYS A 74 -1.90 -3.57 13.07
CA LYS A 74 -1.46 -2.67 14.15
C LYS A 74 -0.26 -1.78 13.79
N LEU A 75 0.49 -2.13 12.73
CA LEU A 75 1.54 -1.27 12.20
C LEU A 75 0.97 -0.02 11.52
N PHE A 76 -0.25 -0.11 10.99
CA PHE A 76 -0.85 0.94 10.18
C PHE A 76 -1.55 2.00 11.04
N ASP A 77 -1.76 3.18 10.45
CA ASP A 77 -2.28 4.37 11.12
C ASP A 77 -3.80 4.36 11.32
N GLY A 78 -4.50 3.33 10.82
CA GLY A 78 -5.92 3.11 11.08
C GLY A 78 -6.55 2.06 10.18
N ILE A 79 -7.71 1.54 10.62
CA ILE A 79 -8.58 0.67 9.83
C ILE A 79 -9.94 1.35 9.75
N PHE A 80 -10.44 1.55 8.54
CA PHE A 80 -11.66 2.32 8.26
C PHE A 80 -12.67 1.45 7.52
N PRO A 81 -13.90 1.32 8.03
CA PRO A 81 -14.92 0.47 7.41
C PRO A 81 -15.67 1.17 6.27
N THR A 82 -15.62 2.51 6.21
CA THR A 82 -16.36 3.29 5.21
C THR A 82 -15.46 4.23 4.42
N VAL A 83 -15.87 4.53 3.18
CA VAL A 83 -15.18 5.54 2.35
C VAL A 83 -15.27 6.93 2.99
N ALA A 84 -16.34 7.21 3.75
CA ALA A 84 -16.49 8.47 4.46
C ALA A 84 -15.40 8.65 5.53
N ASP A 85 -15.07 7.59 6.27
CA ASP A 85 -14.01 7.64 7.28
C ASP A 85 -12.63 7.82 6.65
N VAL A 86 -12.35 7.11 5.54
CA VAL A 86 -11.12 7.29 4.74
C VAL A 86 -11.01 8.74 4.26
N THR A 87 -12.09 9.27 3.69
CA THR A 87 -12.14 10.65 3.19
C THR A 87 -11.90 11.66 4.30
N ARG A 88 -12.49 11.44 5.48
CA ARG A 88 -12.26 12.30 6.66
C ARG A 88 -10.79 12.30 7.06
N PHE A 89 -10.17 11.13 7.15
CA PHE A 89 -8.75 11.00 7.48
C PHE A 89 -7.86 11.74 6.48
N LEU A 90 -8.11 11.57 5.16
CA LEU A 90 -7.32 12.23 4.12
C LEU A 90 -7.44 13.76 4.18
N LYS A 91 -8.65 14.29 4.41
CA LYS A 91 -8.88 15.73 4.57
C LYS A 91 -8.16 16.31 5.79
N GLU A 92 -8.17 15.58 6.89
CA GLU A 92 -7.46 16.00 8.11
C GLU A 92 -5.94 16.00 7.90
N PHE A 93 -5.41 14.96 7.26
CA PHE A 93 -4.00 14.87 6.92
C PHE A 93 -3.54 16.02 6.02
N ASP A 94 -4.29 16.29 4.94
CA ASP A 94 -4.00 17.38 4.02
C ASP A 94 -4.01 18.74 4.73
N ARG A 95 -5.04 19.00 5.56
CA ARG A 95 -5.10 20.22 6.38
C ARG A 95 -3.88 20.38 7.29
N LEU A 96 -3.44 19.31 7.96
CA LEU A 96 -2.31 19.34 8.88
C LEU A 96 -0.98 19.55 8.16
N ASN A 97 -0.81 19.02 6.94
CA ASN A 97 0.40 19.24 6.16
C ASN A 97 0.44 20.64 5.56
N ASN A 98 -0.68 21.15 5.04
CA ASN A 98 -0.75 22.51 4.52
C ASN A 98 -0.44 23.57 5.59
N LEU A 99 -0.76 23.32 6.86
CA LEU A 99 -0.39 24.19 7.99
C LEU A 99 1.10 24.16 8.34
N LYS A 100 1.84 23.09 7.98
CA LYS A 100 3.29 22.97 8.22
C LYS A 100 4.13 23.63 7.14
N THR A 101 3.53 23.95 6.00
CA THR A 101 4.20 24.52 4.83
C THR A 101 4.05 26.05 4.74
N VAL A 102 3.26 26.67 5.64
CA VAL A 102 3.08 28.13 5.77
C VAL A 102 4.02 28.69 6.83
#